data_AF-A0A5R8WKK8-F1
#
_entry.id   AF-A0A5R8WKK8-F1
#
_cell.length_a   1.000
_cell.length_b   1.000
_cell.length_c   1.000
_cell.angle_alpha   90.00
_cell.angle_beta   90.00
_cell.angle_gamma   90.00
#
_symmetry.space_group_name_H-M   'P 1'
#
loop_
_entity.id
_entity.type
_entity.pdbx_description
1 polymer ?
#
loop_
_entity_poly.entity_id
_entity_poly.type
_entity_poly.pdbx_seq_one_letter_code
_entity_poly.pdbx_strand_id
1 'polypeptide(L)'
;MIETITKLIHQELLQPEWESTRQLLAIMDVALDNGLPRVEAIVINEEAGRATGYVAVKDEAFYIGVHFVIAQDKAELTGVDTEPAVYLSFSPWSADLSCEELLRLTTLTPQKVERVEQGGEDAGSFISLLEFESSKSPGRIEEKLDEFLSFLEQDAAGIRQLIAHTDTGSNTLLVGICFHLSNRNFTRLFLPQDLIARLHRLGLELTFDLWIQGRELPSNY
;
A
#
# COMPACT_ATOMS: atom_id res chain seq x y z
N MET A 1 10.78 -22.13 -2.41
CA MET A 1 11.41 -20.79 -2.31
C MET A 1 10.88 -20.00 -1.14
N ILE A 2 9.56 -19.74 -1.07
CA ILE A 2 8.92 -18.97 0.03
C ILE A 2 9.32 -19.49 1.42
N GLU A 3 9.18 -20.79 1.69
CA GLU A 3 9.57 -21.36 3.00
C GLU A 3 11.05 -21.12 3.36
N THR A 4 11.94 -21.16 2.37
CA THR A 4 13.38 -20.89 2.57
C THR A 4 13.59 -19.42 2.95
N ILE A 5 12.96 -18.50 2.22
CA ILE A 5 13.01 -17.07 2.50
C ILE A 5 12.44 -16.76 3.89
N THR A 6 11.28 -17.33 4.24
CA THR A 6 10.68 -17.17 5.58
C THR A 6 11.64 -17.61 6.69
N LYS A 7 12.34 -18.74 6.52
CA LYS A 7 13.34 -19.21 7.50
C LYS A 7 14.52 -18.25 7.63
N LEU A 8 15.02 -17.72 6.52
CA LEU A 8 16.11 -16.74 6.52
C LEU A 8 15.70 -15.43 7.21
N ILE A 9 14.48 -14.95 6.95
CA ILE A 9 13.90 -13.79 7.64
C ILE A 9 13.84 -14.04 9.14
N HIS A 10 13.31 -15.19 9.57
CA HIS A 10 13.22 -15.52 11.00
C HIS A 10 14.60 -15.59 11.65
N GLN A 11 15.58 -16.21 10.99
CA GLN A 11 16.95 -16.29 11.49
C GLN A 11 17.54 -14.89 11.70
N GLU A 12 17.50 -14.04 10.67
CA GLU A 12 18.09 -12.70 10.73
C GLU A 12 17.39 -11.81 11.76
N LEU A 13 16.05 -11.86 11.87
CA LEU A 13 15.34 -10.98 12.81
C LEU A 13 15.39 -11.47 14.27
N LEU A 14 15.62 -12.76 14.52
CA LEU A 14 15.77 -13.31 15.89
C LEU A 14 17.23 -13.31 16.36
N GLN A 15 18.18 -13.46 15.43
CA GLN A 15 19.62 -13.51 15.69
C GLN A 15 20.36 -12.67 14.64
N PRO A 16 20.28 -11.32 14.75
CA PRO A 16 20.73 -10.43 13.69
C PRO A 16 22.24 -10.49 13.47
N GLU A 17 22.64 -10.96 12.29
CA GLU A 17 24.03 -10.97 11.85
C GLU A 17 24.40 -9.61 11.24
N TRP A 18 23.47 -8.97 10.53
CA TRP A 18 23.70 -7.69 9.88
C TRP A 18 23.56 -6.50 10.83
N GLU A 19 24.44 -5.52 10.65
CA GLU A 19 24.42 -4.31 11.47
C GLU A 19 23.19 -3.44 11.19
N SER A 20 22.73 -3.37 9.94
CA SER A 20 21.50 -2.67 9.58
C SER A 20 20.28 -3.24 10.32
N THR A 21 20.19 -4.57 10.42
CA THR A 21 19.13 -5.24 11.18
C THR A 21 19.19 -4.87 12.65
N ARG A 22 20.38 -4.93 13.28
CA ARG A 22 20.55 -4.52 14.69
C ARG A 22 20.10 -3.08 14.94
N GLN A 23 20.42 -2.17 14.02
CA GLN A 23 20.03 -0.76 14.14
C GLN A 23 18.52 -0.57 14.03
N LEU A 24 17.86 -1.26 13.09
CA LEU A 24 16.40 -1.23 12.97
C LEU A 24 15.73 -1.79 14.22
N LEU A 25 16.16 -2.97 14.68
CA LEU A 25 15.60 -3.64 15.87
C LEU A 25 15.88 -2.88 17.18
N ALA A 26 16.82 -1.94 17.21
CA ALA A 26 17.02 -1.06 18.35
C ALA A 26 15.87 -0.04 18.53
N ILE A 27 15.11 0.24 17.48
CA ILE A 27 14.03 1.24 17.48
C ILE A 27 12.69 0.71 16.94
N MET A 28 12.62 -0.55 16.54
CA MET A 28 11.41 -1.18 16.00
C MET A 28 11.16 -2.50 16.71
N ASP A 29 9.93 -2.68 17.17
CA ASP A 29 9.46 -3.96 17.70
C ASP A 29 8.80 -4.74 16.56
N VAL A 30 9.38 -5.90 16.20
CA VAL A 30 8.78 -6.79 15.19
C VAL A 30 7.48 -7.37 15.75
N ALA A 31 6.41 -7.31 14.97
CA ALA A 31 5.18 -8.01 15.30
C ALA A 31 5.42 -9.53 15.22
N LEU A 32 4.99 -10.28 16.23
CA LEU A 32 5.20 -11.72 16.30
C LEU A 32 3.88 -12.48 16.11
N ASP A 33 3.94 -13.60 15.40
CA ASP A 33 2.91 -14.64 15.39
C ASP A 33 3.53 -15.94 15.90
N ASN A 34 2.95 -16.52 16.95
CA ASN A 34 3.48 -17.71 17.65
C ASN A 34 4.97 -17.63 18.02
N GLY A 35 5.44 -16.43 18.41
CA GLY A 35 6.83 -16.19 18.81
C GLY A 35 7.82 -16.04 17.66
N LEU A 36 7.35 -16.04 16.41
CA LEU A 36 8.16 -15.80 15.21
C LEU A 36 7.78 -14.46 14.57
N PRO A 37 8.73 -13.79 13.88
CA PRO A 37 8.42 -12.60 13.08
C PRO A 37 7.23 -12.80 12.15
N ARG A 38 6.25 -11.91 12.21
CA ARG A 38 5.06 -11.98 11.35
C ARG A 38 5.39 -11.46 9.96
N VAL A 39 5.59 -12.39 9.03
CA VAL A 39 5.82 -12.09 7.61
C VAL A 39 4.47 -11.87 6.93
N GLU A 40 4.20 -10.64 6.51
CA GLU A 40 2.93 -10.23 5.87
C GLU A 40 2.86 -10.68 4.41
N ALA A 41 3.98 -10.60 3.69
CA ALA A 41 4.11 -11.15 2.36
C ALA A 41 5.57 -11.43 1.99
N ILE A 42 5.74 -12.30 0.99
CA ILE A 42 6.99 -12.45 0.24
C ILE A 42 6.65 -12.21 -1.22
N VAL A 43 7.18 -11.13 -1.79
CA VAL A 43 7.00 -10.78 -3.20
C VAL A 43 8.24 -11.23 -3.95
N ILE A 44 8.06 -12.08 -4.96
CA ILE A 44 9.14 -12.61 -5.81
C ILE A 44 9.02 -11.99 -7.20
N ASN A 45 10.07 -11.29 -7.63
CA ASN A 45 10.23 -10.84 -9.00
C ASN A 45 11.17 -11.82 -9.73
N GLU A 46 10.60 -12.80 -10.41
CA GLU A 46 11.33 -13.85 -11.12
C GLU A 46 12.19 -13.27 -12.26
N GLU A 47 11.69 -12.27 -12.97
CA GLU A 47 12.41 -11.63 -14.08
C GLU A 47 13.67 -10.91 -13.61
N ALA A 48 13.61 -10.25 -12.46
CA ALA A 48 14.74 -9.56 -11.85
C ALA A 48 15.62 -10.48 -10.99
N GLY A 49 15.19 -11.72 -10.72
CA GLY A 49 15.85 -12.63 -9.79
C GLY A 49 15.93 -12.05 -8.37
N ARG A 50 14.84 -11.42 -7.89
CA ARG A 50 14.80 -10.77 -6.57
C ARG A 50 13.58 -11.17 -5.78
N ALA A 51 13.67 -11.08 -4.46
CA ALA A 51 12.51 -11.16 -3.59
C ALA A 51 12.62 -10.18 -2.43
N THR A 52 11.48 -9.72 -1.92
CA THR A 52 11.38 -8.93 -0.70
C THR A 52 10.40 -9.61 0.24
N GLY A 53 10.85 -9.88 1.46
CA GLY A 53 9.99 -10.24 2.58
C GLY A 53 9.57 -8.98 3.35
N TYR A 54 8.27 -8.81 3.56
CA TYR A 54 7.71 -7.70 4.32
C TYR A 54 7.31 -8.18 5.70
N VAL A 55 7.98 -7.66 6.72
CA VAL A 55 7.74 -8.05 8.11
C VAL A 55 7.05 -6.91 8.85
N ALA A 56 5.95 -7.22 9.52
CA ALA A 56 5.19 -6.24 10.26
C ALA A 56 5.96 -5.69 11.46
N VAL A 57 5.86 -4.37 11.65
CA VAL A 57 6.35 -3.66 12.82
C VAL A 57 5.14 -3.35 13.71
N LYS A 58 5.29 -3.53 15.02
CA LYS A 58 4.21 -3.33 15.98
C LYS A 58 3.85 -1.85 16.06
N ASP A 59 2.56 -1.55 16.00
CA ASP A 59 1.99 -0.19 16.13
C ASP A 59 2.50 0.81 15.06
N GLU A 60 3.10 0.32 13.97
CA GLU A 60 3.64 1.10 12.86
C GLU A 60 3.00 0.66 11.54
N ALA A 61 2.81 1.58 10.60
CA ALA A 61 2.19 1.25 9.31
C ALA A 61 3.18 0.64 8.30
N PHE A 62 4.46 1.04 8.35
CA PHE A 62 5.50 0.55 7.45
C PHE A 62 6.03 -0.84 7.87
N TYR A 63 6.91 -1.41 7.04
CA TYR A 63 7.46 -2.75 7.22
C TYR A 63 8.97 -2.73 7.38
N ILE A 64 9.52 -3.77 7.99
CA ILE A 64 10.93 -4.14 7.76
C ILE A 64 10.97 -4.94 6.46
N GLY A 65 11.73 -4.41 5.48
CA GLY A 65 12.02 -5.06 4.21
C GLY A 65 13.24 -5.94 4.33
N VAL A 66 13.12 -7.20 3.91
CA VAL A 66 14.25 -8.16 3.86
C VAL A 66 14.45 -8.58 2.41
N HIS A 67 15.57 -8.15 1.81
CA HIS A 67 15.80 -8.26 0.36
C HIS A 67 16.71 -9.43 0.03
N PHE A 68 16.32 -10.16 -1.01
CA PHE A 68 17.03 -11.33 -1.49
C PHE A 68 17.35 -11.22 -2.98
N VAL A 69 18.49 -11.77 -3.36
CA VAL A 69 18.75 -12.19 -4.74
C VAL A 69 18.46 -13.68 -4.84
N ILE A 70 17.82 -14.08 -5.94
CA ILE A 70 17.49 -15.46 -6.26
C ILE A 70 18.36 -15.90 -7.44
N ALA A 71 19.23 -16.88 -7.19
CA ALA A 71 20.07 -17.48 -8.21
C ALA A 71 20.11 -19.00 -8.04
N GLN A 72 19.87 -19.74 -9.11
CA GLN A 72 19.94 -21.22 -9.12
C GLN A 72 19.12 -21.86 -7.97
N ASP A 73 17.88 -21.40 -7.79
CA ASP A 73 16.96 -21.85 -6.73
C ASP A 73 17.45 -21.64 -5.29
N LYS A 74 18.43 -20.75 -5.09
CA LYS A 74 18.89 -20.30 -3.77
C LYS A 74 18.52 -18.83 -3.58
N ALA A 75 18.10 -18.50 -2.36
CA ALA A 75 17.90 -17.12 -1.92
C ALA A 75 19.08 -16.71 -1.04
N GLU A 76 19.67 -15.55 -1.33
CA GLU A 76 20.73 -14.94 -0.55
C GLU A 76 20.28 -13.57 -0.06
N LEU A 77 20.41 -13.31 1.25
CA LEU A 77 20.09 -12.03 1.86
C LEU A 77 21.07 -10.96 1.35
N THR A 78 20.53 -9.84 0.88
CA THR A 78 21.31 -8.74 0.29
C THR A 78 21.11 -7.40 0.98
N GLY A 79 20.09 -7.29 1.82
CA GLY A 79 19.84 -6.08 2.61
C GLY A 79 18.64 -6.23 3.52
N VAL A 80 18.64 -5.40 4.57
CA VAL A 80 17.50 -5.21 5.46
C VAL A 80 17.34 -3.71 5.66
N ASP A 81 16.16 -3.19 5.33
CA ASP A 81 15.81 -1.78 5.48
C ASP A 81 14.32 -1.62 5.85
N THR A 82 13.77 -0.42 5.65
CA THR A 82 12.34 -0.15 5.85
C THR A 82 11.62 -0.01 4.53
N GLU A 83 10.53 -0.75 4.36
CA GLU A 83 9.66 -0.65 3.20
C GLU A 83 8.40 0.15 3.56
N PRO A 84 7.98 1.11 2.72
CA PRO A 84 6.81 1.90 3.00
C PRO A 84 5.53 1.07 2.97
N ALA A 85 4.54 1.50 3.74
CA ALA A 85 3.16 1.09 3.49
C ALA A 85 2.60 1.94 2.35
N VAL A 86 2.01 1.28 1.36
CA VAL A 86 1.29 1.91 0.26
C VAL A 86 -0.17 1.47 0.34
N TYR A 87 -1.10 2.43 0.36
CA TYR A 87 -2.52 2.16 0.23
C TYR A 87 -3.12 2.98 -0.90
N LEU A 88 -4.06 2.37 -1.61
CA LEU A 88 -4.80 3.00 -2.68
C LEU A 88 -6.28 2.96 -2.35
N SER A 89 -6.96 4.10 -2.54
CA SER A 89 -8.42 4.15 -2.45
C SER A 89 -9.03 5.01 -3.55
N PHE A 90 -10.23 4.64 -3.96
CA PHE A 90 -11.09 5.39 -4.85
C PHE A 90 -12.43 5.58 -4.14
N SER A 91 -12.78 6.84 -3.88
CA SER A 91 -13.82 7.16 -2.91
C SER A 91 -14.83 8.16 -3.49
N PRO A 92 -15.66 7.75 -4.48
CA PRO A 92 -16.64 8.63 -5.08
C PRO A 92 -17.75 9.00 -4.10
N TRP A 93 -18.12 10.28 -4.08
CA TRP A 93 -19.12 10.79 -3.16
C TRP A 93 -20.11 11.76 -3.82
N SER A 94 -21.29 11.90 -3.23
CA SER A 94 -22.29 12.83 -3.70
C SER A 94 -23.11 13.41 -2.54
N ALA A 95 -23.35 14.72 -2.57
CA ALA A 95 -24.33 15.40 -1.73
C ALA A 95 -25.78 15.18 -2.22
N ASP A 96 -25.96 14.94 -3.53
CA ASP A 96 -27.26 14.86 -4.19
C ASP A 96 -27.80 13.43 -4.30
N LEU A 97 -26.91 12.45 -4.53
CA LEU A 97 -27.29 11.05 -4.68
C LEU A 97 -27.25 10.32 -3.34
N SER A 98 -28.20 9.42 -3.13
CA SER A 98 -28.16 8.46 -2.03
C SER A 98 -27.14 7.34 -2.29
N CYS A 99 -26.74 6.63 -1.22
CA CYS A 99 -25.90 5.44 -1.33
C CYS A 99 -26.49 4.38 -2.27
N GLU A 100 -27.81 4.19 -2.27
CA GLU A 100 -28.47 3.23 -3.17
C GLU A 100 -28.37 3.66 -4.63
N GLU A 101 -28.50 4.96 -4.91
CA GLU A 101 -28.34 5.49 -6.27
C GLU A 101 -26.90 5.36 -6.75
N LEU A 102 -25.91 5.65 -5.89
CA LEU A 102 -24.49 5.43 -6.21
C LEU A 102 -24.19 3.97 -6.49
N LEU A 103 -24.70 3.04 -5.68
CA LEU A 103 -24.52 1.60 -5.88
C LEU A 103 -25.13 1.09 -7.18
N ARG A 104 -26.13 1.78 -7.76
CA ARG A 104 -26.71 1.42 -9.06
C ARG A 104 -25.84 1.86 -10.24
N LEU A 105 -24.86 2.74 -10.03
CA LEU A 105 -23.96 3.22 -11.08
C LEU A 105 -22.85 2.22 -11.41
N THR A 106 -22.60 1.23 -10.56
CA THR A 106 -21.56 0.22 -10.77
C THR A 106 -22.02 -1.17 -10.35
N THR A 107 -21.39 -2.19 -10.92
CA THR A 107 -21.53 -3.60 -10.52
C THR A 107 -20.47 -4.03 -9.49
N LEU A 108 -19.49 -3.17 -9.20
CA LEU A 108 -18.48 -3.44 -8.18
C LEU A 108 -19.07 -3.29 -6.79
N THR A 109 -18.66 -4.18 -5.88
CA THR A 109 -19.00 -4.08 -4.47
C THR A 109 -17.93 -3.24 -3.75
N PRO A 110 -18.28 -2.05 -3.22
CA PRO A 110 -17.35 -1.27 -2.43
C PRO A 110 -17.09 -1.93 -1.07
N GLN A 111 -15.92 -1.67 -0.49
CA GLN A 111 -15.58 -2.10 0.86
C GLN A 111 -16.39 -1.34 1.91
N LYS A 112 -16.75 -0.08 1.63
CA LYS A 112 -17.56 0.76 2.51
C LYS A 112 -18.67 1.47 1.74
N VAL A 113 -19.82 1.59 2.39
CA VAL A 113 -20.97 2.38 1.94
C VAL A 113 -21.47 3.16 3.13
N GLU A 114 -21.42 4.48 3.07
CA GLU A 114 -21.79 5.31 4.22
C GLU A 114 -22.40 6.64 3.84
N ARG A 115 -23.13 7.21 4.81
CA ARG A 115 -23.56 8.60 4.80
C ARG A 115 -22.77 9.34 5.87
N VAL A 116 -21.92 10.27 5.44
CA VAL A 116 -20.95 10.95 6.31
C VAL A 116 -21.36 12.41 6.46
N GLU A 117 -21.30 12.92 7.68
CA GLU A 117 -21.47 14.36 7.93
C GLU A 117 -20.21 15.10 7.45
N GLN A 118 -20.37 16.18 6.68
CA GLN A 118 -19.22 16.97 6.26
C GLN A 118 -18.67 17.78 7.44
N GLY A 119 -17.35 17.98 7.44
CA GLY A 119 -16.67 18.83 8.42
C GLY A 119 -16.43 20.23 7.89
N GLY A 120 -15.92 21.12 8.76
CA GLY A 120 -15.48 22.45 8.36
C GLY A 120 -16.64 23.43 8.13
N GLU A 121 -16.58 24.18 7.03
CA GLU A 121 -17.59 25.19 6.68
C GLU A 121 -18.97 24.58 6.38
N ASP A 122 -19.01 23.31 6.00
CA ASP A 122 -20.23 22.57 5.67
C ASP A 122 -20.76 21.70 6.82
N ALA A 123 -20.34 21.98 8.06
CA ALA A 123 -20.80 21.21 9.23
C ALA A 123 -22.33 21.13 9.31
N GLY A 124 -22.86 19.90 9.45
CA GLY A 124 -24.30 19.60 9.46
C GLY A 124 -24.89 19.19 8.10
N SER A 125 -24.14 19.26 7.01
CA SER A 125 -24.51 18.64 5.73
C SER A 125 -24.05 17.18 5.69
N PHE A 126 -24.63 16.37 4.80
CA PHE A 126 -24.29 14.95 4.66
C PHE A 126 -24.02 14.59 3.21
N ILE A 127 -23.03 13.73 3.00
CA ILE A 127 -22.71 13.13 1.70
C ILE A 127 -22.92 11.62 1.76
N SER A 128 -23.28 11.02 0.64
CA SER A 128 -23.18 9.58 0.43
C SER A 128 -21.85 9.25 -0.22
N LEU A 129 -21.19 8.21 0.30
CA LEU A 129 -19.84 7.82 -0.07
C LEU A 129 -19.80 6.31 -0.34
N LEU A 130 -19.11 5.92 -1.42
CA LEU A 130 -18.61 4.57 -1.61
C LEU A 130 -17.10 4.59 -1.44
N GLU A 131 -16.52 3.54 -0.88
CA GLU A 131 -15.06 3.39 -0.75
C GLU A 131 -14.60 2.08 -1.37
N PHE A 132 -13.71 2.21 -2.36
CA PHE A 132 -13.00 1.10 -2.98
C PHE A 132 -11.54 1.15 -2.54
N GLU A 133 -11.01 0.05 -2.02
CA GLU A 133 -9.61 -0.04 -1.54
C GLU A 133 -8.83 -1.13 -2.27
N SER A 134 -7.53 -0.90 -2.47
CA SER A 134 -6.60 -1.95 -2.86
C SER A 134 -6.42 -3.02 -1.78
N SER A 135 -5.80 -4.15 -2.13
CA SER A 135 -5.39 -5.17 -1.17
C SER A 135 -4.57 -4.58 0.00
N LYS A 136 -4.68 -5.15 1.20
CA LYS A 136 -3.84 -4.77 2.35
C LYS A 136 -2.43 -5.38 2.29
N SER A 137 -2.18 -6.24 1.32
CA SER A 137 -0.87 -6.86 1.13
C SER A 137 0.19 -5.80 0.82
N PRO A 138 1.37 -5.87 1.44
CA PRO A 138 2.45 -4.96 1.12
C PRO A 138 2.95 -5.20 -0.30
N GLY A 139 3.55 -4.18 -0.89
CA GLY A 139 4.02 -4.22 -2.27
C GLY A 139 4.38 -2.84 -2.78
N ARG A 140 5.02 -2.81 -3.94
CA ARG A 140 5.44 -1.56 -4.58
C ARG A 140 4.23 -0.85 -5.18
N ILE A 141 4.32 0.46 -5.32
CA ILE A 141 3.21 1.27 -5.82
C ILE A 141 2.70 0.79 -7.18
N GLU A 142 3.59 0.44 -8.12
CA GLU A 142 3.18 -0.02 -9.44
C GLU A 142 2.45 -1.37 -9.40
N GLU A 143 2.84 -2.28 -8.50
CA GLU A 143 2.22 -3.60 -8.34
C GLU A 143 0.82 -3.45 -7.74
N LYS A 144 0.70 -2.61 -6.70
CA LYS A 144 -0.59 -2.34 -6.06
C LYS A 144 -1.54 -1.58 -6.97
N LEU A 145 -1.01 -0.63 -7.74
CA LEU A 145 -1.81 0.14 -8.69
C LEU A 145 -2.26 -0.75 -9.86
N ASP A 146 -1.40 -1.63 -10.36
CA ASP A 146 -1.78 -2.62 -11.36
C ASP A 146 -2.92 -3.53 -10.90
N GLU A 147 -2.81 -4.08 -9.69
CA GLU A 147 -3.85 -4.91 -9.06
C GLU A 147 -5.16 -4.12 -8.92
N PHE A 148 -5.09 -2.91 -8.36
CA PHE A 148 -6.28 -2.12 -8.07
C PHE A 148 -6.97 -1.61 -9.33
N LEU A 149 -6.22 -1.15 -10.34
CA LEU A 149 -6.80 -0.81 -11.64
C LEU A 149 -7.43 -2.03 -12.31
N SER A 150 -6.86 -3.23 -12.15
CA SER A 150 -7.45 -4.45 -12.69
C SER A 150 -8.79 -4.77 -12.05
N PHE A 151 -8.95 -4.48 -10.76
CA PHE A 151 -10.24 -4.55 -10.07
C PHE A 151 -11.24 -3.53 -10.60
N LEU A 152 -10.86 -2.25 -10.69
CA LEU A 152 -11.75 -1.18 -11.18
C LEU A 152 -12.17 -1.39 -12.65
N GLU A 153 -11.27 -1.93 -13.48
CA GLU A 153 -11.53 -2.23 -14.88
C GLU A 153 -12.55 -3.35 -15.11
N GLN A 154 -12.87 -4.17 -14.08
CA GLN A 154 -13.95 -5.16 -14.15
C GLN A 154 -15.31 -4.50 -14.43
N ASP A 155 -15.45 -3.21 -14.08
CA ASP A 155 -16.59 -2.37 -14.45
C ASP A 155 -16.16 -0.96 -14.85
N ALA A 156 -15.30 -0.86 -15.86
CA ALA A 156 -14.83 0.43 -16.36
C ALA A 156 -15.96 1.40 -16.77
N ALA A 157 -17.12 0.87 -17.19
CA ALA A 157 -18.29 1.68 -17.50
C ALA A 157 -18.91 2.28 -16.23
N GLY A 158 -19.11 1.47 -15.19
CA GLY A 158 -19.62 1.95 -13.91
C GLY A 158 -18.68 2.91 -13.19
N ILE A 159 -17.37 2.72 -13.28
CA ILE A 159 -16.39 3.70 -12.77
C ILE A 159 -16.56 5.07 -13.45
N ARG A 160 -16.70 5.09 -14.78
CA ARG A 160 -16.96 6.35 -15.50
C ARG A 160 -18.31 6.96 -15.17
N GLN A 161 -19.33 6.14 -14.89
CA GLN A 161 -20.64 6.62 -14.43
C GLN A 161 -20.54 7.26 -13.04
N LEU A 162 -19.85 6.59 -12.10
CA LEU A 162 -19.56 7.15 -10.79
C LEU A 162 -18.90 8.51 -10.94
N ILE A 163 -17.80 8.61 -11.71
CA ILE A 163 -17.09 9.87 -11.94
C ILE A 163 -17.99 10.96 -12.55
N ALA A 164 -18.84 10.61 -13.52
CA ALA A 164 -19.69 11.59 -14.21
C ALA A 164 -20.87 12.10 -13.37
N HIS A 165 -21.28 11.36 -12.34
CA HIS A 165 -22.47 11.64 -11.54
C HIS A 165 -22.17 11.96 -10.06
N THR A 166 -20.89 12.05 -9.69
CA THR A 166 -20.43 12.37 -8.33
C THR A 166 -19.82 13.75 -8.28
N ASP A 167 -19.64 14.26 -7.06
CA ASP A 167 -19.14 15.62 -6.85
C ASP A 167 -17.68 15.79 -7.28
N THR A 168 -17.27 17.03 -7.50
CA THR A 168 -15.93 17.37 -7.99
C THR A 168 -14.84 16.80 -7.06
N GLY A 169 -13.79 16.22 -7.67
CA GLY A 169 -12.72 15.53 -6.93
C GLY A 169 -12.97 14.03 -6.73
N SER A 170 -14.18 13.54 -7.01
CA SER A 170 -14.52 12.11 -6.95
C SER A 170 -13.84 11.26 -8.03
N ASN A 171 -13.12 11.84 -8.98
CA ASN A 171 -12.28 11.14 -9.95
C ASN A 171 -10.85 10.87 -9.45
N THR A 172 -10.59 11.16 -8.17
CA THR A 172 -9.27 10.98 -7.56
C THR A 172 -9.11 9.57 -7.00
N LEU A 173 -8.05 8.90 -7.42
CA LEU A 173 -7.49 7.75 -6.73
C LEU A 173 -6.41 8.26 -5.76
N LEU A 174 -6.67 8.11 -4.46
CA LEU A 174 -5.76 8.47 -3.40
C LEU A 174 -4.66 7.41 -3.28
N VAL A 175 -3.41 7.85 -3.36
CA VAL A 175 -2.21 7.06 -3.10
C VAL A 175 -1.62 7.54 -1.78
N GLY A 176 -1.86 6.80 -0.71
CA GLY A 176 -1.19 7.08 0.55
C GLY A 176 0.08 6.29 0.70
N ILE A 177 1.14 6.95 1.15
CA ILE A 177 2.41 6.31 1.43
C ILE A 177 2.98 6.73 2.79
N CYS A 178 3.15 5.75 3.68
CA CYS A 178 3.82 5.91 4.97
C CYS A 178 5.28 5.45 4.87
N PHE A 179 6.23 6.34 5.14
CA PHE A 179 7.64 5.97 5.26
C PHE A 179 8.09 6.01 6.72
N HIS A 180 9.11 5.22 7.00
CA HIS A 180 9.84 5.36 8.25
C HIS A 180 10.71 6.63 8.24
N LEU A 181 10.81 7.32 9.39
CA LEU A 181 11.59 8.56 9.56
C LEU A 181 13.05 8.44 9.16
N SER A 182 13.67 7.27 9.35
CA SER A 182 15.06 7.07 8.95
C SER A 182 15.24 6.84 7.45
N ASN A 183 14.15 6.56 6.72
CA ASN A 183 14.13 6.53 5.27
C ASN A 183 14.09 7.98 4.75
N ARG A 184 15.15 8.74 5.05
CA ARG A 184 15.31 10.18 4.74
C ARG A 184 15.37 10.49 3.24
N ASN A 185 15.24 9.46 2.40
CA ASN A 185 15.42 9.51 0.97
C ASN A 185 14.21 8.86 0.30
N PHE A 186 13.21 9.68 -0.01
CA PHE A 186 12.16 9.31 -0.95
C PHE A 186 12.73 9.33 -2.36
N THR A 187 13.45 8.26 -2.72
CA THR A 187 14.34 8.30 -3.89
C THR A 187 13.62 8.19 -5.22
N ARG A 188 12.51 7.45 -5.31
CA ARG A 188 11.83 7.23 -6.59
C ARG A 188 10.39 6.76 -6.44
N LEU A 189 9.47 7.52 -7.04
CA LEU A 189 8.20 7.00 -7.53
C LEU A 189 8.35 6.60 -8.99
N PHE A 190 7.89 5.41 -9.34
CA PHE A 190 7.89 4.93 -10.70
C PHE A 190 6.49 4.51 -11.11
N LEU A 191 5.99 5.15 -12.18
CA LEU A 191 4.72 4.80 -12.80
C LEU A 191 5.00 4.41 -14.26
N PRO A 192 4.90 3.11 -14.57
CA PRO A 192 4.91 2.62 -15.95
C PRO A 192 3.88 3.34 -16.85
N GLN A 193 4.22 3.50 -18.13
CA GLN A 193 3.37 4.23 -19.09
C GLN A 193 2.01 3.55 -19.31
N ASP A 194 1.95 2.23 -19.25
CA ASP A 194 0.74 1.44 -19.33
C ASP A 194 -0.21 1.72 -18.15
N LEU A 195 0.29 1.82 -16.91
CA LEU A 195 -0.55 2.22 -15.76
C LEU A 195 -1.12 3.64 -15.92
N ILE A 196 -0.33 4.58 -16.43
CA ILE A 196 -0.81 5.94 -16.75
C ILE A 196 -1.93 5.90 -17.80
N ALA A 197 -1.76 5.08 -18.85
CA ALA A 197 -2.78 4.92 -19.88
C ALA A 197 -4.07 4.26 -19.35
N ARG A 198 -3.97 3.34 -18.38
CA ARG A 198 -5.11 2.72 -17.69
C ARG A 198 -5.90 3.75 -16.86
N LEU A 199 -5.21 4.54 -16.04
CA LEU A 199 -5.81 5.65 -15.28
C LEU A 199 -6.60 6.59 -16.19
N HIS A 200 -5.96 7.06 -17.26
CA HIS A 200 -6.59 7.96 -18.23
C HIS A 200 -7.85 7.35 -18.88
N ARG A 201 -7.84 6.05 -19.21
CA ARG A 201 -9.02 5.38 -19.81
C ARG A 201 -10.20 5.24 -18.82
N LEU A 202 -9.91 5.16 -17.53
CA LEU A 202 -10.94 5.18 -16.48
C LEU A 202 -11.39 6.60 -16.14
N GLY A 203 -10.66 7.63 -16.56
CA GLY A 203 -10.91 9.03 -16.18
C GLY A 203 -10.43 9.36 -14.77
N LEU A 204 -9.48 8.57 -14.24
CA LEU A 204 -8.94 8.72 -12.89
C LEU A 204 -7.70 9.61 -12.87
N GLU A 205 -7.60 10.41 -11.81
CA GLU A 205 -6.41 11.17 -11.44
C GLU A 205 -5.75 10.54 -10.20
N LEU A 206 -4.48 10.87 -9.95
CA LEU A 206 -3.77 10.43 -8.75
C LEU A 206 -3.56 11.62 -7.81
N THR A 207 -3.94 11.46 -6.55
CA THR A 207 -3.50 12.35 -5.46
C THR A 207 -2.61 11.56 -4.52
N PHE A 208 -1.47 12.15 -4.15
CA PHE A 208 -0.52 11.53 -3.24
C PHE A 208 -0.64 12.15 -1.86
N ASP A 209 -0.88 11.30 -0.87
CA ASP A 209 -0.74 11.66 0.54
C ASP A 209 0.51 10.97 1.08
N LEU A 210 1.45 11.76 1.60
CA LEU A 210 2.75 11.27 2.03
C LEU A 210 2.97 11.73 3.47
N TRP A 211 3.21 10.77 4.36
CA TRP A 211 3.57 11.08 5.75
C TRP A 211 4.67 10.15 6.24
N ILE A 212 5.23 10.53 7.37
CA ILE A 212 6.38 9.90 7.98
C ILE A 212 5.98 9.45 9.38
N GLN A 213 6.38 8.24 9.75
CA GLN A 213 6.16 7.66 11.07
C GLN A 213 7.46 7.02 11.61
N GLY A 214 7.45 6.66 12.89
CA GLY A 214 8.53 5.96 13.56
C GLY A 214 9.59 6.87 14.18
N ARG A 215 10.66 6.24 14.66
CA ARG A 215 11.71 6.87 15.46
C ARG A 215 12.97 7.06 14.64
N GLU A 216 13.78 8.03 15.03
CA GLU A 216 15.07 8.22 14.38
C GLU A 216 16.00 7.04 14.69
N LEU A 217 16.72 6.55 13.67
CA LEU A 217 17.76 5.54 13.89
C LEU A 217 18.84 6.12 14.82
N PRO A 218 19.43 5.31 15.71
CA PRO A 218 20.53 5.78 16.55
C PRO A 218 21.66 6.33 15.69
N SER A 219 22.02 7.61 15.87
CA SER A 219 23.18 8.19 15.19
C SER A 219 24.45 7.63 15.82
N ASN A 220 25.00 6.56 15.25
CA ASN A 220 26.31 6.06 15.64
C ASN A 220 27.48 6.81 14.96
N TYR A 221 27.23 8.03 14.46
CA TYR A 221 28.24 8.94 13.89
C TYR A 221 27.93 10.39 14.23
#